data_AF-A0A090WXF5-F1
#
_entry.id   AF-A0A090WXF5-F1
#
_cell.length_a   1.000
_cell.length_b   1.000
_cell.length_c   1.000
_cell.angle_alpha   90.00
_cell.angle_beta   90.00
_cell.angle_gamma   90.00
#
_symmetry.space_group_name_H-M   'P 1'
#
loop_
_entity.id
_entity.type
_entity.pdbx_description
1 polymer ?
#
loop_
_entity_poly.entity_id
_entity_poly.type
_entity_poly.pdbx_seq_one_letter_code
_entity_poly.pdbx_strand_id
1 'polypeptide(L)'
;MITLKGEHIYLRALEPEDLEFIHAVENDEAVWEISNTQTPYSKFLIKQYLEEAHRDIYDVKQLRLVISTNEDKAIGLIDLFDFDFKNGRAGIGILIKDEENRSKGQVRKLWLY
;
A
#
# COMPACT_ATOMS: atom_id res chain seq x y z
N MET A 1 -15.15 2.61 -15.69
CA MET A 1 -13.84 2.47 -15.00
C MET A 1 -13.98 3.13 -13.65
N ILE A 2 -13.68 2.43 -12.56
CA ILE A 2 -13.74 2.99 -11.20
C ILE A 2 -12.58 3.99 -11.10
N THR A 3 -12.86 5.28 -11.26
CA THR A 3 -11.85 6.33 -11.18
C THR A 3 -11.57 6.65 -9.72
N LEU A 4 -10.64 5.92 -9.12
CA LEU A 4 -10.06 6.24 -7.81
C LEU A 4 -9.09 7.44 -7.95
N LYS A 5 -9.60 8.56 -8.43
CA LYS A 5 -8.83 9.77 -8.74
C LYS A 5 -9.34 10.94 -7.90
N GLY A 6 -8.45 11.51 -7.10
CA GLY A 6 -8.64 12.78 -6.43
C GLY A 6 -8.07 13.94 -7.24
N GLU A 7 -8.02 15.13 -6.64
CA GLU A 7 -7.52 16.35 -7.28
C GLU A 7 -6.02 16.27 -7.62
N HIS A 8 -5.22 15.71 -6.72
CA HIS A 8 -3.76 15.68 -6.84
C HIS A 8 -3.15 14.28 -6.97
N ILE A 9 -3.94 13.25 -6.62
CA ILE A 9 -3.48 11.86 -6.53
C ILE A 9 -4.50 10.91 -7.14
N TYR A 10 -4.06 9.72 -7.51
CA TYR A 10 -4.93 8.63 -7.91
C TYR A 10 -4.40 7.31 -7.34
N LEU A 11 -5.28 6.31 -7.24
CA LEU A 11 -4.92 4.95 -6.82
C LEU A 11 -4.80 4.05 -8.05
N ARG A 12 -3.73 3.26 -8.09
CA ARG A 12 -3.52 2.24 -9.13
C ARG A 12 -3.08 0.90 -8.54
N ALA A 13 -3.18 -0.14 -9.36
CA ALA A 13 -2.58 -1.43 -9.05
C ALA A 13 -1.06 -1.30 -8.92
N LEU A 14 -0.45 -2.32 -8.29
CA LEU A 14 1.00 -2.46 -8.26
C LEU A 14 1.50 -2.86 -9.64
N GLU A 15 2.60 -2.26 -10.06
CA GLU A 15 3.30 -2.56 -11.30
C GLU A 15 4.73 -3.05 -10.98
N PRO A 16 5.39 -3.80 -11.89
CA PRO A 16 6.75 -4.27 -11.68
C PRO A 16 7.77 -3.16 -11.37
N GLU A 17 7.54 -1.95 -11.91
CA GLU A 17 8.40 -0.77 -11.72
C GLU A 17 8.35 -0.24 -10.28
N ASP A 18 7.33 -0.59 -9.50
CA ASP A 18 7.20 -0.19 -8.09
C ASP A 18 8.15 -0.96 -7.16
N LEU A 19 8.90 -1.94 -7.67
CA LEU A 19 9.80 -2.80 -6.88
C LEU A 19 10.73 -2.00 -5.96
N GLU A 20 11.40 -0.97 -6.48
CA GLU A 20 12.33 -0.16 -5.70
C GLU A 20 11.61 0.65 -4.63
N PHE A 21 10.43 1.18 -4.95
CA PHE A 21 9.60 1.93 -4.02
C PHE A 21 9.13 1.04 -2.86
N ILE A 22 8.58 -0.14 -3.17
CA ILE A 22 8.11 -1.10 -2.16
C ILE A 22 9.28 -1.60 -1.31
N HIS A 23 10.42 -1.89 -1.92
CA HIS A 23 11.63 -2.26 -1.18
C HIS A 23 12.07 -1.18 -0.20
N ALA A 24 12.02 0.10 -0.59
CA ALA A 24 12.34 1.21 0.28
C ALA A 24 11.30 1.46 1.38
N VAL A 25 10.05 1.05 1.17
CA VAL A 25 8.96 1.13 2.17
C VAL A 25 9.06 0.00 3.19
N GLU A 26 9.18 -1.25 2.73
CA GLU A 26 9.19 -2.44 3.59
C GLU A 26 10.47 -2.56 4.43
N ASN A 27 11.57 -1.94 3.98
CA ASN A 27 12.83 -1.88 4.73
C ASN A 27 13.01 -0.54 5.48
N ASP A 28 11.98 0.29 5.57
CA ASP A 28 12.01 1.47 6.43
C ASP A 28 11.69 1.08 7.88
N GLU A 29 12.70 1.08 8.74
CA GLU A 29 12.58 0.71 10.15
C GLU A 29 11.57 1.61 10.91
N ALA A 30 11.34 2.84 10.45
CA ALA A 30 10.33 3.73 11.04
C ALA A 30 8.88 3.29 10.76
N VAL A 31 8.67 2.36 9.82
CA VAL A 31 7.38 1.77 9.46
C VAL A 31 7.16 0.43 10.18
N TRP A 32 8.21 -0.23 10.64
CA TRP A 32 8.16 -1.58 11.24
C TRP A 32 7.33 -1.67 12.52
N GLU A 33 7.19 -0.59 13.29
CA GLU A 33 6.31 -0.58 14.48
C GLU A 33 4.81 -0.74 14.13
N ILE A 34 4.45 -0.54 12.85
CA ILE A 34 3.04 -0.47 12.40
C ILE A 34 2.74 -1.56 11.37
N SER A 35 3.74 -2.14 10.72
CA SER A 35 3.61 -3.33 9.88
C SER A 35 3.85 -4.61 10.71
N ASN A 36 3.31 -5.75 10.27
CA ASN A 36 3.60 -7.06 10.88
C ASN A 36 5.01 -7.60 10.53
N THR A 37 5.90 -6.74 10.02
CA THR A 37 7.19 -7.13 9.44
C THR A 37 8.28 -7.09 10.53
N GLN A 38 8.89 -8.25 10.83
CA GLN A 38 10.01 -8.36 11.80
C GLN A 38 11.38 -8.58 11.14
N THR A 39 11.44 -8.62 9.80
CA THR A 39 12.67 -8.87 9.04
C THR A 39 12.68 -8.11 7.72
N PRO A 40 13.84 -7.60 7.27
CA PRO A 40 13.97 -6.91 5.98
C PRO A 40 13.56 -7.81 4.81
N TYR A 41 12.81 -7.26 3.86
CA TYR A 41 12.44 -7.95 2.63
C TYR A 41 13.52 -7.75 1.57
N SER A 42 14.03 -8.86 1.03
CA SER A 42 14.94 -8.80 -0.12
C SER A 42 14.19 -8.35 -1.39
N LYS A 43 14.88 -7.65 -2.30
CA LYS A 43 14.33 -7.32 -3.64
C LYS A 43 13.83 -8.55 -4.38
N PHE A 44 14.45 -9.71 -4.17
CA PHE A 44 14.01 -10.97 -4.77
C PHE A 44 12.61 -11.36 -4.29
N LEU A 45 12.35 -11.32 -2.97
CA LEU A 45 11.03 -11.65 -2.41
C LEU A 45 9.95 -10.67 -2.87
N ILE A 46 10.27 -9.37 -2.94
CA ILE A 46 9.31 -8.36 -3.39
C ILE A 46 9.02 -8.53 -4.88
N LYS A 47 10.00 -8.89 -5.69
CA LYS A 47 9.79 -9.20 -7.11
C LYS A 47 8.85 -10.38 -7.28
N GLN A 48 9.07 -11.47 -6.53
CA GLN A 48 8.14 -12.61 -6.53
C GLN A 48 6.74 -12.18 -6.08
N TYR A 49 6.64 -11.36 -5.04
CA TYR A 49 5.36 -10.81 -4.59
C TYR A 49 4.67 -9.99 -5.70
N LEU A 50 5.38 -9.12 -6.41
CA LEU A 50 4.82 -8.33 -7.51
C LEU A 50 4.33 -9.21 -8.66
N GLU A 51 5.12 -10.21 -9.06
CA GLU A 51 4.73 -11.20 -10.07
C GLU A 51 3.48 -12.00 -9.65
N GLU A 52 3.29 -12.19 -8.34
CA GLU A 52 2.15 -12.90 -7.77
C GLU A 52 1.00 -12.00 -7.29
N ALA A 53 1.17 -10.68 -7.22
CA ALA A 53 0.17 -9.73 -6.71
C ALA A 53 -1.10 -9.67 -7.58
N HIS A 54 -1.02 -10.28 -8.75
CA HIS A 54 -2.10 -10.46 -9.71
C HIS A 54 -2.99 -11.65 -9.34
N ARG A 55 -2.49 -12.57 -8.48
CA ARG A 55 -3.24 -13.71 -7.95
C ARG A 55 -4.09 -13.25 -6.77
N ASP A 56 -5.37 -13.11 -7.09
CA ASP A 56 -6.52 -13.20 -6.21
C ASP A 56 -6.45 -12.47 -4.85
N ILE A 57 -6.97 -11.24 -4.86
CA ILE A 57 -7.62 -10.58 -3.70
C ILE A 57 -8.53 -11.54 -2.90
N TYR A 58 -9.04 -12.60 -3.54
CA TYR A 58 -9.94 -13.58 -2.96
C TYR A 58 -9.27 -14.60 -2.03
N ASP A 59 -7.98 -14.91 -2.20
CA ASP A 59 -7.26 -15.82 -1.28
C ASP A 59 -6.62 -15.06 -0.11
N VAL A 60 -6.13 -13.84 -0.34
CA VAL A 60 -5.35 -13.06 0.64
C VAL A 60 -6.22 -12.14 1.51
N LYS A 61 -7.50 -11.92 1.15
CA LYS A 61 -8.43 -10.97 1.81
C LYS A 61 -7.88 -9.55 1.97
N GLN A 62 -6.93 -9.16 1.12
CA GLN A 62 -6.31 -7.85 1.14
C GLN A 62 -6.22 -7.28 -0.29
N LEU A 63 -6.54 -6.00 -0.42
CA LEU A 63 -6.32 -5.20 -1.62
C LEU A 63 -5.28 -4.14 -1.29
N ARG A 64 -4.11 -4.22 -1.92
CA ARG A 64 -3.06 -3.19 -1.86
C ARG A 64 -3.08 -2.37 -3.15
N LEU A 65 -3.08 -1.05 -3.03
CA LEU A 65 -2.99 -0.11 -4.15
C LEU A 65 -1.85 0.88 -3.90
N VAL A 66 -1.28 1.39 -4.99
CA VAL A 66 -0.28 2.46 -4.96
C VAL A 66 -0.99 3.80 -5.01
N ILE A 67 -0.58 4.72 -4.14
CA ILE A 67 -0.97 6.13 -4.17
C ILE A 67 0.03 6.84 -5.07
N SER A 68 -0.47 7.36 -6.20
CA SER A 68 0.35 8.00 -7.22
C SER A 68 -0.07 9.45 -7.42
N THR A 69 0.89 10.32 -7.70
CA THR A 69 0.61 11.69 -8.17
C THR A 69 0.10 11.68 -9.61
N ASN A 70 -0.45 12.79 -10.09
CA ASN A 70 -0.83 12.94 -11.50
C ASN A 70 0.33 12.80 -12.51
N GLU A 71 1.59 12.79 -12.04
CA GLU A 71 2.80 12.55 -12.83
C GLU A 71 3.27 11.08 -12.75
N ASP A 72 2.40 10.17 -12.28
CA ASP A 72 2.65 8.73 -12.11
C ASP A 72 3.74 8.35 -11.09
N LYS A 73 4.24 9.32 -10.32
CA LYS A 73 5.16 9.07 -9.19
C LYS A 73 4.42 8.40 -8.03
N ALA A 74 4.90 7.23 -7.61
CA ALA A 74 4.45 6.55 -6.39
C ALA A 74 4.90 7.32 -5.13
N ILE A 75 3.95 7.65 -4.27
CA ILE A 75 4.18 8.43 -3.04
C ILE A 75 3.71 7.71 -1.78
N GLY A 76 2.94 6.63 -1.94
CA GLY A 76 2.38 5.88 -0.83
C GLY A 76 1.72 4.58 -1.24
N LEU A 77 1.21 3.86 -0.25
CA LEU A 77 0.44 2.64 -0.38
C LEU A 77 -0.86 2.77 0.42
N ILE A 78 -1.91 2.15 -0.08
CA ILE A 78 -3.16 1.96 0.65
C ILE A 78 -3.51 0.47 0.65
N ASP A 79 -3.84 -0.03 1.83
CA ASP A 79 -4.17 -1.42 2.11
C ASP A 79 -5.59 -1.49 2.63
N LEU A 80 -6.44 -2.28 1.98
CA LEU A 80 -7.74 -2.67 2.52
C LEU A 80 -7.66 -4.15 2.90
N PHE A 81 -7.93 -4.48 4.17
CA PHE A 81 -7.81 -5.84 4.71
C PHE A 81 -8.92 -6.11 5.74
N ASP A 82 -9.01 -7.35 6.24
CA ASP A 82 -10.02 -7.77 7.23
C ASP A 82 -11.46 -7.41 6.82
N PHE A 83 -11.80 -7.63 5.55
CA PHE A 83 -13.16 -7.38 5.06
C PHE A 83 -14.19 -8.27 5.77
N ASP A 84 -15.11 -7.64 6.49
CA ASP A 84 -16.32 -8.25 7.01
C ASP A 84 -17.48 -7.91 6.07
N PHE A 85 -17.70 -8.77 5.07
CA PHE A 85 -18.79 -8.63 4.10
C PHE A 85 -20.17 -8.57 4.76
N LYS A 86 -20.36 -9.19 5.94
CA LYS A 86 -21.65 -9.23 6.63
C LYS A 86 -21.95 -7.92 7.34
N ASN A 87 -20.92 -7.24 7.85
CA ASN A 87 -21.07 -5.98 8.59
C ASN A 87 -20.62 -4.75 7.79
N GLY A 88 -20.15 -4.92 6.56
CA GLY A 88 -19.71 -3.81 5.70
C GLY A 88 -18.43 -3.13 6.18
N ARG A 89 -17.58 -3.84 6.93
CA ARG A 89 -16.37 -3.26 7.54
C ARG A 89 -15.11 -3.70 6.81
N ALA A 90 -14.13 -2.82 6.76
CA ALA A 90 -12.79 -3.14 6.31
C ALA A 90 -11.78 -2.35 7.15
N GLY A 91 -10.64 -2.97 7.45
CA GLY A 91 -9.47 -2.26 7.93
C GLY A 91 -8.82 -1.51 6.77
N ILE A 92 -8.47 -0.23 6.98
CA ILE A 92 -7.67 0.53 6.02
C ILE A 92 -6.35 0.94 6.65
N GLY A 93 -5.26 0.57 5.99
CA GLY A 93 -3.90 1.04 6.24
C GLY A 93 -3.50 2.04 5.16
N ILE A 94 -2.99 3.21 5.56
CA ILE A 94 -2.46 4.19 4.62
C ILE A 94 -1.02 4.50 5.01
N LEU A 95 -0.11 4.33 4.06
CA LEU A 95 1.30 4.66 4.18
C LEU A 95 1.68 5.73 3.17
N ILE A 96 2.25 6.84 3.63
CA ILE A 96 2.82 7.87 2.77
C ILE A 96 4.33 7.92 3.06
N LYS A 97 5.14 7.70 2.01
CA LYS A 97 6.60 7.62 2.10
C LYS A 97 7.27 8.99 1.93
N ASP A 98 6.72 9.85 1.08
CA ASP A 98 7.37 11.10 0.69
C ASP A 98 7.38 12.12 1.86
N GLU A 99 8.58 12.51 2.31
CA GLU A 99 8.79 13.44 3.43
C GLU A 99 8.43 14.89 3.06
N GLU A 100 8.64 15.31 1.80
CA GLU A 100 8.28 16.66 1.31
C GLU A 100 6.76 16.85 1.22
N ASN A 101 6.02 15.76 0.99
CA ASN A 101 4.55 15.76 0.99
C ASN A 101 3.95 15.39 2.36
N ARG A 102 4.80 15.19 3.38
CA ARG A 102 4.42 14.78 4.74
C ARG A 102 4.33 16.00 5.65
N SER A 103 3.11 16.44 5.92
CA SER A 103 2.84 17.02 7.23
C SER A 103 2.82 15.89 8.28
N LYS A 104 4.01 15.42 8.68
CA LYS A 104 4.28 14.41 9.73
C LYS A 104 3.69 13.02 9.46
N GLY A 105 4.57 12.06 9.15
CA GLY A 105 4.24 10.66 9.01
C GLY A 105 3.56 10.07 10.24
N GLN A 106 2.24 10.09 10.25
CA GLN A 106 1.43 9.17 11.03
C GLN A 106 0.86 8.17 10.04
N VAL A 107 1.32 6.92 10.10
CA VAL A 107 0.53 5.81 9.53
C VAL A 107 -0.76 5.78 10.36
N ARG A 108 -1.85 6.27 9.78
CA ARG A 108 -3.17 6.25 10.42
C ARG A 108 -3.85 4.97 9.99
N LYS A 109 -3.92 4.01 10.90
CA LYS A 109 -4.88 2.91 10.80
C LYS A 109 -6.26 3.51 10.99
N LEU A 110 -7.03 3.62 9.91
CA LEU A 110 -8.39 4.16 9.95
C LEU A 110 -9.35 2.98 9.85
N TRP A 111 -10.07 2.70 10.94
CA TRP A 111 -11.22 1.83 10.88
C TRP A 111 -12.38 2.64 10.28
N LEU A 112 -12.73 2.36 9.02
CA LEU A 112 -14.00 2.83 8.48
C LEU A 112 -15.09 1.89 9.00
N TYR A 113 -16.04 2.46 9.76
CA TYR A 113 -17.21 1.77 10.31
C TYR A 113 -18.41 1.88 9.39
#